data_AF-A0A2E2Q4U8-F1
#
_entry.id   AF-A0A2E2Q4U8-F1
#
_cell.length_a   1.000
_cell.length_b   1.000
_cell.length_c   1.000
_cell.angle_alpha   90.00
_cell.angle_beta   90.00
_cell.angle_gamma   90.00
#
_symmetry.space_group_name_H-M   'P 1'
#
loop_
_entity.id
_entity.type
_entity.pdbx_description
1 polymer ?
#
loop_
_entity_poly.entity_id
_entity_poly.type
_entity_poly.pdbx_seq_one_letter_code
_entity_poly.pdbx_strand_id
1 'polypeptide(L)'
;MTSLCTPLPELAHGDLASQVRFAITVDGSDAEVEATREHPTIKVGYVRVAASFVDIEKLHDAGAGTFVNPRALREAHQHAAFDGALPGSGLIVPGLTGVDTWRQELDRVLSTTRFDDASQLTLADMLLALHGTPGTPESTAPVRRCPTCGAKDDELPGGVIDVPIGGTSCPKCRHHVYLGDVLRTHDEYVAEGSNQSPLTRFMLVAERLTSLGYMQVLFNDGQHGLDALARTMFITDGPLGLHGVVAPLKRRFQTYLAEYADHCSSHGRAPFPLVVGVEKSGRFVEHAQLIKHLIPEGQVMMLSREYINRMTGRPPEHPYGTDEFYGRRFIYRTTTGSPLVVAGQDVDDRPVGLR
;
A
#
# COMPACT_ATOMS: atom_id res chain seq x y z
N MET A 1 -0.70 -26.55 -17.91
CA MET A 1 -0.02 -25.31 -17.49
C MET A 1 0.11 -24.33 -18.65
N THR A 2 0.52 -24.77 -19.84
CA THR A 2 0.47 -23.95 -21.07
C THR A 2 -0.91 -23.39 -21.38
N SER A 3 -1.99 -24.09 -21.03
CA SER A 3 -3.37 -23.59 -21.14
C SER A 3 -3.70 -22.40 -20.23
N LEU A 4 -2.84 -22.08 -19.25
CA LEU A 4 -2.97 -20.91 -18.38
C LEU A 4 -2.10 -19.74 -18.85
N CYS A 5 -1.34 -19.93 -19.92
CA CYS A 5 -0.39 -18.95 -20.44
C CYS A 5 -1.00 -18.25 -21.67
N THR A 6 -0.88 -16.93 -21.69
CA THR A 6 -1.30 -16.08 -22.79
C THR A 6 -0.09 -15.27 -23.26
N PRO A 7 0.21 -15.24 -24.57
CA PRO A 7 1.22 -14.33 -25.12
C PRO A 7 0.91 -12.87 -24.77
N LEU A 8 1.94 -12.11 -24.40
CA LEU A 8 1.79 -10.69 -24.07
C LEU A 8 1.03 -9.89 -25.16
N PRO A 9 1.28 -10.10 -26.48
CA PRO A 9 0.55 -9.38 -27.53
C PRO A 9 -0.94 -9.76 -27.67
N GLU A 10 -1.35 -10.88 -27.09
CA GLU A 10 -2.75 -11.36 -27.13
C GLU A 10 -3.56 -10.88 -25.91
N LEU A 11 -2.91 -10.21 -24.95
CA LEU A 11 -3.63 -9.57 -23.84
C LEU A 11 -4.42 -8.36 -24.36
N ALA A 12 -5.62 -8.19 -23.82
CA ALA A 12 -6.44 -7.01 -24.10
C ALA A 12 -5.67 -5.73 -23.76
N HIS A 13 -6.00 -4.64 -24.46
CA HIS A 13 -5.45 -3.31 -24.18
C HIS A 13 -3.92 -3.18 -24.27
N GLY A 14 -3.26 -3.99 -25.09
CA GLY A 14 -1.81 -3.86 -25.34
C GLY A 14 -1.38 -2.48 -25.86
N ASP A 15 -2.30 -1.70 -26.40
CA ASP A 15 -2.10 -0.30 -26.79
C ASP A 15 -1.96 0.66 -25.60
N LEU A 16 -2.57 0.37 -24.44
CA LEU A 16 -2.42 1.16 -23.21
C LEU A 16 -0.98 1.15 -22.68
N ALA A 17 -0.24 0.06 -22.89
CA ALA A 17 1.16 -0.02 -22.48
C ALA A 17 2.02 1.08 -23.13
N SER A 18 1.71 1.45 -24.37
CA SER A 18 2.40 2.54 -25.09
C SER A 18 2.04 3.95 -24.59
N GLN A 19 1.00 4.07 -23.74
CA GLN A 19 0.54 5.34 -23.18
C GLN A 19 1.16 5.61 -21.80
N VAL A 20 1.69 4.58 -21.13
CA VAL A 20 2.37 4.73 -19.84
C VAL A 20 3.72 5.40 -20.05
N ARG A 21 3.88 6.58 -19.47
CA ARG A 21 5.11 7.37 -19.53
C ARG A 21 5.81 7.45 -18.18
N PHE A 22 5.04 7.50 -17.09
CA PHE A 22 5.59 7.68 -15.75
C PHE A 22 5.35 6.44 -14.89
N ALA A 23 6.29 6.18 -14.00
CA ALA A 23 6.09 5.26 -12.88
C ALA A 23 6.33 5.99 -11.56
N ILE A 24 5.39 5.83 -10.62
CA ILE A 24 5.57 6.24 -9.23
C ILE A 24 5.71 4.96 -8.43
N THR A 25 6.86 4.74 -7.83
CA THR A 25 7.12 3.58 -6.97
C THR A 25 7.22 4.04 -5.53
N VAL A 26 6.64 3.28 -4.60
CA VAL A 26 6.77 3.57 -3.17
C VAL A 26 7.29 2.33 -2.47
N ASP A 27 8.36 2.53 -1.69
CA ASP A 27 9.05 1.49 -0.95
C ASP A 27 9.28 1.96 0.49
N GLY A 28 9.17 1.02 1.42
CA GLY A 28 9.30 1.25 2.85
C GLY A 28 10.35 0.34 3.46
N SER A 29 11.01 0.85 4.49
CA SER A 29 11.89 0.06 5.34
C SER A 29 11.66 0.41 6.80
N ASP A 30 11.71 -0.60 7.66
CA ASP A 30 11.56 -0.44 9.09
C ASP A 30 12.67 -1.17 9.86
N ALA A 31 13.08 -0.59 10.99
CA ALA A 31 14.09 -1.16 11.86
C ALA A 31 13.80 -0.82 13.32
N GLU A 32 13.69 -1.86 14.16
CA GLU A 32 13.72 -1.70 15.60
C GLU A 32 15.15 -1.83 16.12
N VAL A 33 15.60 -0.85 16.92
CA VAL A 33 16.93 -0.83 17.52
C VAL A 33 16.87 -0.58 19.02
N GLU A 34 17.90 -1.02 19.72
CA GLU A 34 18.11 -0.70 21.13
C GLU A 34 18.49 0.78 21.28
N ALA A 35 17.84 1.49 22.20
CA ALA A 35 18.07 2.91 22.40
C ALA A 35 19.50 3.19 22.89
N THR A 36 20.03 2.33 23.76
CA THR A 36 21.42 2.36 24.23
C THR A 36 21.91 0.95 24.54
N ARG A 37 23.24 0.74 24.47
CA ARG A 37 23.87 -0.54 24.85
C ARG A 37 23.68 -0.91 26.32
N GLU A 38 23.51 0.09 27.19
CA GLU A 38 23.35 -0.08 28.63
C GLU A 38 21.91 -0.47 29.02
N HIS A 39 20.94 -0.16 28.14
CA HIS A 39 19.52 -0.46 28.33
C HIS A 39 18.92 -1.14 27.09
N PRO A 40 19.29 -2.41 26.80
CA PRO A 40 18.82 -3.14 25.62
C PRO A 40 17.31 -3.44 25.64
N THR A 41 16.67 -3.27 26.80
CA THR A 41 15.21 -3.39 26.96
C THR A 41 14.45 -2.18 26.45
N ILE A 42 15.13 -1.02 26.29
CA ILE A 42 14.55 0.20 25.73
C ILE A 42 14.79 0.18 24.22
N LYS A 43 13.72 0.28 23.45
CA LYS A 43 13.78 0.19 21.99
C LYS A 43 13.12 1.38 21.30
N VAL A 44 13.60 1.65 20.09
CA VAL A 44 13.04 2.66 19.18
C VAL A 44 12.84 2.02 17.81
N GLY A 45 11.66 2.20 17.23
CA GLY A 45 11.37 1.82 15.87
C GLY A 45 11.58 2.99 14.93
N TYR A 46 12.29 2.76 13.83
CA TYR A 46 12.42 3.71 12.73
C TYR A 46 11.68 3.18 11.51
N VAL A 47 10.98 4.06 10.83
CA VAL A 47 10.32 3.81 9.54
C VAL A 47 10.80 4.84 8.56
N ARG A 48 11.15 4.41 7.36
CA ARG A 48 11.40 5.28 6.22
C ARG A 48 10.52 4.83 5.08
N VAL A 49 9.81 5.77 4.46
CA VAL A 49 9.07 5.53 3.21
C VAL A 49 9.60 6.48 2.16
N ALA A 50 9.93 5.94 1.00
CA ALA A 50 10.44 6.69 -0.13
C ALA A 50 9.57 6.46 -1.36
N ALA A 51 9.21 7.55 -2.03
CA ALA A 51 8.61 7.55 -3.34
C ALA A 51 9.66 7.89 -4.39
N SER A 52 9.62 7.19 -5.52
CA SER A 52 10.46 7.40 -6.68
C SER A 52 9.57 7.67 -7.89
N PHE A 53 9.85 8.75 -8.59
CA PHE A 53 9.17 9.15 -9.81
C PHE A 53 10.11 8.93 -10.99
N VAL A 54 9.67 8.15 -11.96
CA VAL A 54 10.47 7.75 -13.11
C VAL A 54 9.75 8.17 -14.39
N ASP A 55 10.41 8.94 -15.25
CA ASP A 55 10.03 9.10 -16.66
C ASP A 55 10.66 7.94 -17.44
N ILE A 56 9.82 6.98 -17.85
CA ILE A 56 10.23 5.69 -18.42
C ILE A 56 10.95 5.91 -19.77
N GLU A 57 10.47 6.85 -20.59
CA GLU A 57 11.10 7.17 -21.87
C GLU A 57 12.50 7.74 -21.64
N LYS A 58 12.63 8.73 -20.74
CA LYS A 58 13.95 9.30 -20.40
C LYS A 58 14.88 8.27 -19.77
N LEU A 59 14.36 7.34 -18.97
CA LEU A 59 15.16 6.27 -18.37
C LEU A 59 15.69 5.32 -19.45
N HIS A 60 14.85 4.96 -20.42
CA HIS A 60 15.25 4.15 -21.56
C HIS A 60 16.34 4.85 -22.38
N ASP A 61 16.13 6.13 -22.71
CA ASP A 61 17.10 6.95 -23.45
C ASP A 61 18.42 7.14 -22.69
N ALA A 62 18.37 7.29 -21.37
CA ALA A 62 19.57 7.42 -20.53
C ALA A 62 20.44 6.14 -20.53
N GLY A 63 19.83 4.98 -20.81
CA GLY A 63 20.50 3.70 -21.00
C GLY A 63 20.88 3.40 -22.46
N ALA A 64 20.51 4.26 -23.42
CA ALA A 64 20.83 4.05 -24.82
C ALA A 64 22.33 4.33 -25.08
N GLY A 65 23.02 3.34 -25.65
CA GLY A 65 24.45 3.41 -25.96
C GLY A 65 25.32 2.49 -25.08
N THR A 66 26.64 2.65 -25.15
CA THR A 66 27.59 1.77 -24.44
C THR A 66 27.73 2.10 -22.95
N PHE A 67 27.43 3.34 -22.56
CA PHE A 67 27.58 3.82 -21.19
C PHE A 67 26.34 4.62 -20.77
N VAL A 68 25.92 4.45 -19.51
CA VAL A 68 24.80 5.21 -18.92
C VAL A 68 25.25 6.66 -18.67
N ASN A 69 24.45 7.63 -19.11
CA ASN A 69 24.69 9.03 -18.80
C ASN A 69 24.13 9.39 -17.41
N PRO A 70 24.96 9.70 -16.39
CA PRO A 70 24.48 9.95 -15.03
C PRO A 70 23.63 11.22 -14.89
N ARG A 71 23.79 12.20 -15.80
CA ARG A 71 22.97 13.41 -15.79
C ARG A 71 21.57 13.10 -16.31
N ALA A 72 21.48 12.42 -17.46
CA ALA A 72 20.20 12.00 -18.03
C ALA A 72 19.43 11.08 -17.06
N LEU A 73 20.14 10.18 -16.36
CA LEU A 73 19.54 9.33 -15.32
C LEU A 73 18.93 10.13 -14.16
N ARG A 74 19.61 11.19 -13.69
CA ARG A 74 19.07 12.07 -12.64
C ARG A 74 17.87 12.89 -13.13
N GLU A 75 17.83 13.26 -14.40
CA GLU A 75 16.69 13.98 -14.98
C GLU A 75 15.48 13.07 -15.22
N ALA A 76 15.70 11.76 -15.36
CA ALA A 76 14.66 10.74 -15.49
C ALA A 76 14.06 10.30 -14.15
N HIS A 77 14.74 10.57 -13.03
CA HIS A 77 14.39 10.03 -11.72
C HIS A 77 14.39 11.10 -10.61
N GLN A 78 13.25 11.28 -9.97
CA GLN A 78 13.10 12.12 -8.77
C GLN A 78 12.69 11.24 -7.58
N HIS A 79 12.96 11.69 -6.36
CA HIS A 79 12.55 10.96 -5.16
C HIS A 79 12.13 11.92 -4.06
N ALA A 80 11.19 11.46 -3.23
CA ALA A 80 10.78 12.10 -1.99
C ALA A 80 10.74 11.03 -0.91
N ALA A 81 11.14 11.36 0.32
CA ALA A 81 11.12 10.40 1.41
C ALA A 81 10.82 11.10 2.72
N PHE A 82 10.18 10.38 3.65
CA PHE A 82 10.06 10.81 5.03
C PHE A 82 10.58 9.71 5.96
N ASP A 83 11.03 10.15 7.13
CA ASP A 83 11.46 9.31 8.22
C ASP A 83 10.51 9.52 9.41
N GLY A 84 10.11 8.42 10.06
CA GLY A 84 9.31 8.41 11.27
C GLY A 84 10.01 7.62 12.36
N ALA A 85 9.81 8.03 13.61
CA ALA A 85 10.28 7.29 14.78
C ALA A 85 9.08 6.98 15.67
N LEU A 86 8.98 5.73 16.11
CA LEU A 86 7.94 5.23 17.01
C LEU A 86 8.57 4.60 18.25
N PRO A 87 7.92 4.73 19.42
CA PRO A 87 8.40 4.16 20.67
C PRO A 87 8.33 2.63 20.62
N GLY A 88 9.41 1.95 21.01
CA GLY A 88 9.42 0.51 21.24
C GLY A 88 9.16 0.16 22.71
N SER A 89 9.55 -1.04 23.11
CA SER A 89 9.45 -1.46 24.52
C SER A 89 10.27 -0.52 25.41
N GLY A 90 9.75 -0.20 26.60
CA GLY A 90 10.45 0.63 27.60
C GLY A 90 10.57 2.12 27.29
N LEU A 91 10.23 2.60 26.08
CA LEU A 91 10.21 4.03 25.76
C LEU A 91 8.81 4.62 26.03
N ILE A 92 8.68 5.37 27.13
CA ILE A 92 7.38 5.80 27.67
C ILE A 92 7.38 7.31 27.91
N VAL A 93 6.33 7.99 27.46
CA VAL A 93 6.08 9.39 27.79
C VAL A 93 5.66 9.48 29.26
N PRO A 94 6.28 10.35 30.09
CA PRO A 94 5.95 10.45 31.51
C PRO A 94 4.44 10.61 31.76
N GLY A 95 3.88 9.72 32.60
CA GLY A 95 2.45 9.70 32.94
C GLY A 95 1.58 8.85 32.02
N LEU A 96 2.11 8.29 30.94
CA LEU A 96 1.41 7.35 30.07
C LEU A 96 1.87 5.91 30.28
N THR A 97 1.08 4.96 29.76
CA THR A 97 1.54 3.58 29.55
C THR A 97 2.36 3.49 28.27
N GLY A 98 3.10 2.40 28.07
CA GLY A 98 3.83 2.18 26.82
C GLY A 98 2.92 2.09 25.59
N VAL A 99 1.77 1.41 25.72
CA VAL A 99 0.78 1.33 24.62
C VAL A 99 0.14 2.70 24.33
N ASP A 100 -0.13 3.51 25.36
CA ASP A 100 -0.64 4.87 25.14
C ASP A 100 0.41 5.80 24.54
N THR A 101 1.68 5.60 24.89
CA THR A 101 2.81 6.30 24.25
C THR A 101 2.91 5.94 22.76
N TRP A 102 2.79 4.65 22.42
CA TRP A 102 2.70 4.20 21.02
C TRP A 102 1.55 4.88 20.27
N ARG A 103 0.35 4.86 20.84
CA ARG A 103 -0.85 5.44 20.22
C ARG A 103 -0.69 6.94 19.96
N GLN A 104 -0.19 7.68 20.95
CA GLN A 104 0.03 9.12 20.84
C GLN A 104 1.09 9.46 19.79
N GLU A 105 2.24 8.77 19.82
CA GLU A 105 3.34 9.06 18.89
C GLU A 105 3.01 8.64 17.46
N LEU A 106 2.28 7.53 17.27
CA LEU A 106 1.76 7.12 15.96
C LEU A 106 0.87 8.19 15.35
N ASP A 107 -0.07 8.72 16.13
CA ASP A 107 -0.97 9.79 15.68
C ASP A 107 -0.22 11.08 15.36
N ARG A 108 0.79 11.41 16.18
CA ARG A 108 1.69 12.53 15.92
C ARG A 108 2.45 12.35 14.61
N VAL A 109 3.02 11.17 14.35
CA VAL A 109 3.70 10.87 13.10
C VAL A 109 2.71 11.01 11.93
N LEU A 110 1.51 10.44 12.01
CA LEU A 110 0.50 10.55 10.95
C LEU A 110 0.13 12.02 10.64
N SER A 111 -0.08 12.83 11.68
CA SER A 111 -0.53 14.23 11.56
C SER A 111 0.56 15.24 11.22
N THR A 112 1.84 14.84 11.28
CA THR A 112 2.97 15.74 10.98
C THR A 112 3.77 15.33 9.76
N THR A 113 3.68 14.06 9.36
CA THR A 113 4.41 13.52 8.20
C THR A 113 3.73 13.93 6.91
N ARG A 114 4.42 14.75 6.13
CA ARG A 114 4.06 15.11 4.75
C ARG A 114 4.70 14.13 3.79
N PHE A 115 4.02 13.83 2.69
CA PHE A 115 4.57 12.95 1.65
C PHE A 115 5.37 13.72 0.57
N ASP A 116 5.28 15.05 0.55
CA ASP A 116 6.08 15.96 -0.30
C ASP A 116 6.29 17.30 0.44
N ASP A 117 7.47 17.89 0.33
CA ASP A 117 7.85 19.15 0.98
C ASP A 117 7.01 20.34 0.48
N ALA A 118 6.55 20.28 -0.79
CA ALA A 118 5.67 21.30 -1.36
C ALA A 118 4.22 21.16 -0.88
N SER A 119 3.83 19.99 -0.36
CA SER A 119 2.48 19.70 0.09
C SER A 119 2.26 20.08 1.55
N GLN A 120 1.05 20.54 1.88
CA GLN A 120 0.60 20.69 3.27
C GLN A 120 -0.15 19.45 3.77
N LEU A 121 -0.44 18.50 2.88
CA LEU A 121 -1.17 17.29 3.20
C LEU A 121 -0.26 16.26 3.89
N THR A 122 -0.82 15.60 4.88
CA THR A 122 -0.14 14.66 5.77
C THR A 122 -0.65 13.23 5.54
N LEU A 123 0.01 12.24 6.17
CA LEU A 123 -0.51 10.87 6.18
C LEU A 123 -1.89 10.77 6.85
N ALA A 124 -2.18 11.61 7.84
CA ALA A 124 -3.50 11.70 8.46
C ALA A 124 -4.57 12.16 7.46
N ASP A 125 -4.26 13.16 6.63
CA ASP A 125 -5.16 13.61 5.57
C ASP A 125 -5.41 12.48 4.55
N MET A 126 -4.38 11.71 4.21
CA MET A 126 -4.53 10.58 3.29
C MET A 126 -5.29 9.41 3.89
N LEU A 127 -5.18 9.20 5.20
CA LEU A 127 -6.01 8.22 5.91
C LEU A 127 -7.49 8.61 5.87
N LEU A 128 -7.81 9.91 5.97
CA LEU A 128 -9.17 10.41 5.79
C LEU A 128 -9.63 10.36 4.33
N ALA A 129 -8.74 10.68 3.37
CA ALA A 129 -9.02 10.54 1.94
C ALA A 129 -9.38 9.09 1.57
N LEU A 130 -8.65 8.11 2.12
CA LEU A 130 -8.94 6.69 1.95
C LEU A 130 -10.33 6.27 2.45
N HIS A 131 -10.89 7.00 3.43
CA HIS A 131 -12.24 6.74 3.94
C HIS A 131 -13.34 7.42 3.11
N GLY A 132 -13.00 8.39 2.26
CA GLY A 132 -13.90 9.06 1.33
C GLY A 132 -13.76 8.55 -0.09
N THR A 133 -13.89 9.48 -1.04
CA THR A 133 -13.74 9.23 -2.48
C THR A 133 -12.69 10.17 -3.09
N PRO A 134 -12.17 9.87 -4.29
CA PRO A 134 -11.20 10.74 -4.96
C PRO A 134 -11.70 12.20 -5.03
N GLY A 135 -10.89 13.12 -4.50
CA GLY A 135 -11.24 14.55 -4.45
C GLY A 135 -12.12 14.97 -3.28
N THR A 136 -12.73 14.03 -2.57
CA THR A 136 -13.67 14.29 -1.47
C THR A 136 -13.30 13.45 -0.24
N PRO A 137 -12.30 13.89 0.55
CA PRO A 137 -11.91 13.19 1.77
C PRO A 137 -13.01 13.25 2.82
N GLU A 138 -13.10 12.21 3.65
CA GLU A 138 -13.96 12.24 4.83
C GLU A 138 -13.40 13.17 5.91
N SER A 139 -14.26 13.61 6.83
CA SER A 139 -13.81 14.40 8.00
C SER A 139 -13.40 13.53 9.19
N THR A 140 -13.77 12.25 9.18
CA THR A 140 -13.54 11.30 10.27
C THR A 140 -13.30 9.89 9.73
N ALA A 141 -12.60 9.05 10.50
CA ALA A 141 -12.47 7.63 10.23
C ALA A 141 -13.03 6.78 11.40
N PRO A 142 -13.69 5.64 11.11
CA PRO A 142 -14.39 4.86 12.12
C PRO A 142 -13.47 3.91 12.89
N VAL A 143 -13.41 4.07 14.21
CA VAL A 143 -12.80 3.11 15.15
C VAL A 143 -13.89 2.20 15.72
N ARG A 144 -13.85 0.90 15.36
CA ARG A 144 -14.87 -0.09 15.75
C ARG A 144 -14.75 -0.60 17.19
N ARG A 145 -13.58 -0.43 17.82
CA ARG A 145 -13.31 -0.89 19.17
C ARG A 145 -12.48 0.16 19.90
N CYS A 146 -12.97 0.63 21.05
CA CYS A 146 -12.24 1.57 21.86
C CYS A 146 -10.90 0.94 22.32
N PRO A 147 -9.75 1.59 22.06
CA PRO A 147 -8.44 1.06 22.41
C PRO A 147 -8.19 0.99 23.92
N THR A 148 -8.90 1.79 24.72
CA THR A 148 -8.71 1.84 26.17
C THR A 148 -9.67 0.94 26.94
N CYS A 149 -10.99 1.03 26.68
CA CYS A 149 -11.99 0.26 27.43
C CYS A 149 -12.56 -0.95 26.67
N GLY A 150 -12.14 -1.18 25.43
CA GLY A 150 -12.56 -2.31 24.62
C GLY A 150 -14.00 -2.26 24.09
N ALA A 151 -14.75 -1.19 24.38
CA ALA A 151 -16.13 -1.00 23.93
C ALA A 151 -16.26 -1.12 22.41
N LYS A 152 -17.25 -1.86 21.93
CA LYS A 152 -17.51 -2.12 20.52
C LYS A 152 -19.00 -2.35 20.26
N ASP A 153 -19.40 -2.36 18.99
CA ASP A 153 -20.76 -2.71 18.57
C ASP A 153 -21.81 -1.91 19.37
N ASP A 154 -22.81 -2.56 19.97
CA ASP A 154 -23.89 -1.91 20.73
C ASP A 154 -23.42 -1.12 21.98
N GLU A 155 -22.17 -1.28 22.41
CA GLU A 155 -21.58 -0.47 23.48
C GLU A 155 -21.16 0.94 23.01
N LEU A 156 -21.14 1.17 21.70
CA LEU A 156 -20.82 2.45 21.06
C LEU A 156 -22.05 2.96 20.29
N PRO A 157 -22.41 4.25 20.43
CA PRO A 157 -23.44 4.84 19.57
C PRO A 157 -23.08 4.68 18.08
N GLY A 158 -23.96 4.06 17.30
CA GLY A 158 -23.69 3.80 15.87
C GLY A 158 -22.67 2.68 15.59
N GLY A 159 -22.22 1.95 16.61
CA GLY A 159 -21.29 0.82 16.47
C GLY A 159 -19.82 1.19 16.29
N VAL A 160 -19.50 2.49 16.25
CA VAL A 160 -18.14 3.01 16.00
C VAL A 160 -17.89 4.30 16.78
N ILE A 161 -16.62 4.73 16.82
CA ILE A 161 -16.22 6.08 17.20
C ILE A 161 -15.70 6.75 15.93
N ASP A 162 -16.36 7.79 15.46
CA ASP A 162 -15.87 8.57 14.32
C ASP A 162 -14.81 9.56 14.78
N VAL A 163 -13.57 9.33 14.33
CA VAL A 163 -12.39 10.03 14.84
C VAL A 163 -11.86 11.01 13.78
N PRO A 164 -11.83 12.34 14.06
CA PRO A 164 -11.22 13.33 13.18
C PRO A 164 -9.71 13.44 13.39
N ILE A 165 -9.04 14.25 12.57
CA ILE A 165 -7.68 14.75 12.89
C ILE A 165 -7.72 15.48 14.25
N GLY A 166 -6.77 15.17 15.12
CA GLY A 166 -6.74 15.68 16.49
C GLY A 166 -7.52 14.82 17.49
N GLY A 167 -8.18 13.75 17.03
CA GLY A 167 -8.82 12.75 17.87
C GLY A 167 -10.15 13.18 18.49
N THR A 168 -10.73 12.30 19.29
CA THR A 168 -11.97 12.54 20.03
C THR A 168 -12.00 11.73 21.34
N SER A 169 -13.05 11.87 22.14
CA SER A 169 -13.23 11.08 23.37
C SER A 169 -14.17 9.90 23.15
N CYS A 170 -13.80 8.74 23.69
CA CYS A 170 -14.69 7.58 23.73
C CYS A 170 -15.99 7.91 24.49
N PRO A 171 -17.18 7.61 23.94
CA PRO A 171 -18.45 7.92 24.62
C PRO A 171 -18.66 7.12 25.91
N LYS A 172 -18.02 5.95 26.06
CA LYS A 172 -18.14 5.07 27.24
C LYS A 172 -17.17 5.43 28.36
N CYS A 173 -15.86 5.49 28.07
CA CYS A 173 -14.82 5.68 29.09
C CYS A 173 -14.20 7.08 29.10
N ARG A 174 -14.62 7.98 28.20
CA ARG A 174 -14.12 9.36 28.04
C ARG A 174 -12.63 9.53 27.73
N HIS A 175 -11.87 8.43 27.62
CA HIS A 175 -10.47 8.48 27.21
C HIS A 175 -10.35 8.93 25.76
N HIS A 176 -9.22 9.56 25.46
CA HIS A 176 -8.91 10.05 24.13
C HIS A 176 -8.65 8.88 23.17
N VAL A 177 -9.22 8.99 21.96
CA VAL A 177 -9.08 8.09 20.83
C VAL A 177 -8.46 8.89 19.70
N TYR A 178 -7.30 8.44 19.25
CA TYR A 178 -6.50 9.06 18.22
C TYR A 178 -6.94 8.57 16.84
N LEU A 179 -6.72 9.36 15.78
CA LEU A 179 -7.04 8.93 14.41
C LEU A 179 -6.23 7.69 14.03
N GLY A 180 -4.97 7.63 14.47
CA GLY A 180 -4.10 6.46 14.32
C GLY A 180 -4.65 5.16 14.91
N ASP A 181 -5.62 5.21 15.85
CA ASP A 181 -6.24 4.01 16.43
C ASP A 181 -7.04 3.20 15.40
N VAL A 182 -7.41 3.78 14.26
CA VAL A 182 -8.00 3.07 13.10
C VAL A 182 -7.09 1.97 12.58
N LEU A 183 -5.77 2.15 12.69
CA LEU A 183 -4.78 1.17 12.24
C LEU A 183 -4.65 -0.02 13.19
N ARG A 184 -5.11 0.12 14.44
CA ARG A 184 -5.07 -0.91 15.48
C ARG A 184 -3.70 -1.51 15.77
N THR A 185 -2.61 -0.84 15.39
CA THR A 185 -1.24 -1.32 15.64
C THR A 185 -0.94 -1.45 17.14
N HIS A 186 -1.65 -0.69 17.98
CA HIS A 186 -1.60 -0.84 19.44
C HIS A 186 -2.05 -2.22 19.94
N ASP A 187 -2.88 -2.97 19.20
CA ASP A 187 -3.29 -4.33 19.57
C ASP A 187 -2.13 -5.34 19.48
N GLU A 188 -1.10 -5.05 18.68
CA GLU A 188 0.12 -5.87 18.55
C GLU A 188 1.28 -5.32 19.40
N TYR A 189 1.07 -4.23 20.15
CA TYR A 189 2.10 -3.65 21.00
C TYR A 189 2.40 -4.54 22.21
N VAL A 190 3.68 -4.72 22.52
CA VAL A 190 4.16 -5.43 23.71
C VAL A 190 5.05 -4.53 24.56
N ALA A 191 4.81 -4.53 25.87
CA ALA A 191 5.58 -3.72 26.82
C ALA A 191 7.03 -4.21 26.97
N GLU A 192 7.23 -5.53 26.83
CA GLU A 192 8.52 -6.20 26.87
C GLU A 192 8.67 -7.06 25.62
N GLY A 193 9.76 -6.88 24.88
CA GLY A 193 10.04 -7.66 23.67
C GLY A 193 10.24 -6.80 22.43
N SER A 194 9.86 -7.32 21.27
CA SER A 194 9.97 -6.59 20.00
C SER A 194 8.60 -6.09 19.54
N ASN A 195 8.56 -4.83 19.16
CA ASN A 195 7.44 -4.16 18.51
C ASN A 195 7.68 -4.02 16.99
N GLN A 196 8.54 -4.86 16.40
CA GLN A 196 8.74 -4.88 14.95
C GLN A 196 7.44 -5.13 14.19
N SER A 197 6.56 -6.03 14.66
CA SER A 197 5.29 -6.31 13.97
C SER A 197 4.41 -5.07 13.77
N PRO A 198 4.00 -4.33 14.83
CA PRO A 198 3.22 -3.11 14.66
C PRO A 198 3.97 -2.00 13.91
N LEU A 199 5.30 -1.96 13.98
CA LEU A 199 6.14 -1.06 13.19
C LEU A 199 6.03 -1.36 11.69
N THR A 200 6.19 -2.63 11.29
CA THR A 200 6.02 -3.08 9.91
C THR A 200 4.59 -2.83 9.42
N ARG A 201 3.56 -3.03 10.28
CA ARG A 201 2.17 -2.69 9.92
C ARG A 201 2.03 -1.22 9.54
N PHE A 202 2.61 -0.33 10.36
CA PHE A 202 2.56 1.11 10.09
C PHE A 202 3.31 1.47 8.81
N MET A 203 4.53 0.96 8.60
CA MET A 203 5.31 1.18 7.39
C MET A 203 4.51 0.81 6.13
N LEU A 204 3.93 -0.40 6.08
CA LEU A 204 3.13 -0.85 4.93
C LEU A 204 1.91 0.04 4.69
N VAL A 205 1.23 0.50 5.74
CA VAL A 205 0.12 1.46 5.58
C VAL A 205 0.64 2.78 5.04
N ALA A 206 1.75 3.29 5.58
CA ALA A 206 2.34 4.55 5.19
C ALA A 206 2.79 4.56 3.71
N GLU A 207 3.33 3.44 3.20
CA GLU A 207 3.59 3.25 1.76
C GLU A 207 2.30 3.41 0.92
N ARG A 208 1.22 2.74 1.33
CA ARG A 208 -0.05 2.79 0.57
C ARG A 208 -0.70 4.16 0.62
N LEU A 209 -0.63 4.84 1.77
CA LEU A 209 -1.11 6.21 1.91
C LEU A 209 -0.27 7.20 1.10
N THR A 210 1.03 6.96 0.95
CA THR A 210 1.92 7.79 0.11
C THR A 210 1.55 7.65 -1.37
N SER A 211 1.34 6.42 -1.86
CA SER A 211 0.84 6.19 -3.23
C SER A 211 -0.51 6.87 -3.46
N LEU A 212 -1.42 6.73 -2.49
CA LEU A 212 -2.72 7.40 -2.52
C LEU A 212 -2.59 8.93 -2.55
N GLY A 213 -1.63 9.49 -1.82
CA GLY A 213 -1.35 10.93 -1.82
C GLY A 213 -1.00 11.47 -3.19
N TYR A 214 -0.14 10.78 -3.93
CA TYR A 214 0.16 11.17 -5.31
C TYR A 214 -1.02 11.02 -6.25
N MET A 215 -1.82 9.96 -6.12
CA MET A 215 -3.06 9.82 -6.88
C MET A 215 -4.00 11.01 -6.62
N GLN A 216 -4.18 11.36 -5.34
CA GLN A 216 -5.06 12.43 -4.88
C GLN A 216 -4.58 13.82 -5.32
N VAL A 217 -3.26 14.07 -5.30
CA VAL A 217 -2.67 15.32 -5.82
C VAL A 217 -2.93 15.46 -7.31
N LEU A 218 -2.67 14.40 -8.09
CA LEU A 218 -2.93 14.41 -9.54
C LEU A 218 -4.43 14.55 -9.84
N PHE A 219 -5.29 13.91 -9.06
CA PHE A 219 -6.74 14.06 -9.23
C PHE A 219 -7.20 15.50 -8.98
N ASN A 220 -6.64 16.17 -7.97
CA ASN A 220 -7.01 17.53 -7.59
C ASN A 220 -6.45 18.62 -8.54
N ASP A 221 -5.45 18.29 -9.36
CA ASP A 221 -4.89 19.19 -10.38
C ASP A 221 -5.77 19.28 -11.65
N GLY A 222 -7.01 18.77 -11.57
CA GLY A 222 -8.00 18.84 -12.63
C GLY A 222 -7.55 18.10 -13.88
N GLN A 223 -7.81 18.69 -15.05
CA GLN A 223 -7.64 18.00 -16.32
C GLN A 223 -6.17 17.60 -16.60
N HIS A 224 -5.21 18.44 -16.22
CA HIS A 224 -3.78 18.16 -16.46
C HIS A 224 -3.30 16.99 -15.60
N GLY A 225 -3.66 16.99 -14.32
CA GLY A 225 -3.32 15.89 -13.43
C GLY A 225 -4.05 14.58 -13.77
N LEU A 226 -5.29 14.61 -14.25
CA LEU A 226 -5.97 13.42 -14.79
C LEU A 226 -5.26 12.84 -16.02
N ASP A 227 -4.78 13.68 -16.94
CA ASP A 227 -4.01 13.24 -18.10
C ASP A 227 -2.65 12.65 -17.68
N ALA A 228 -2.03 13.20 -16.64
CA ALA A 228 -0.82 12.61 -16.05
C ALA A 228 -1.12 11.27 -15.36
N LEU A 229 -2.21 11.18 -14.60
CA LEU A 229 -2.63 9.96 -13.90
C LEU A 229 -2.91 8.81 -14.87
N ALA A 230 -3.53 9.10 -16.02
CA ALA A 230 -3.78 8.15 -17.09
C ALA A 230 -2.49 7.58 -17.73
N ARG A 231 -1.38 8.31 -17.63
CA ARG A 231 -0.06 7.92 -18.16
C ARG A 231 0.89 7.44 -17.06
N THR A 232 0.40 7.27 -15.84
CA THR A 232 1.21 6.94 -14.66
C THR A 232 0.84 5.55 -14.13
N MET A 233 1.84 4.71 -13.95
CA MET A 233 1.72 3.45 -13.23
C MET A 233 2.25 3.59 -11.79
N PHE A 234 1.48 3.11 -10.82
CA PHE A 234 1.85 3.06 -9.42
C PHE A 234 2.36 1.67 -9.06
N ILE A 235 3.61 1.59 -8.64
CA ILE A 235 4.27 0.33 -8.30
C ILE A 235 4.46 0.26 -6.78
N THR A 236 4.02 -0.84 -6.22
CA THR A 236 4.20 -1.20 -4.82
C THR A 236 5.23 -2.31 -4.71
N ASP A 237 6.17 -2.21 -3.77
CA ASP A 237 7.02 -3.36 -3.41
C ASP A 237 6.21 -4.38 -2.59
N GLY A 238 6.16 -5.61 -3.09
CA GLY A 238 5.34 -6.68 -2.53
C GLY A 238 3.91 -6.74 -3.09
N PRO A 239 3.06 -7.58 -2.48
CA PRO A 239 1.71 -7.81 -2.98
C PRO A 239 0.78 -6.61 -2.72
N LEU A 240 -0.27 -6.51 -3.54
CA LEU A 240 -1.42 -5.65 -3.27
C LEU A 240 -2.29 -6.26 -2.17
N GLY A 241 -1.84 -6.13 -0.93
CA GLY A 241 -2.52 -6.64 0.25
C GLY A 241 -2.06 -6.00 1.55
N LEU A 242 -2.91 -6.13 2.57
CA LEU A 242 -2.66 -5.72 3.95
C LEU A 242 -3.01 -6.91 4.86
N HIS A 243 -2.20 -7.15 5.88
CA HIS A 243 -2.28 -8.33 6.74
C HIS A 243 -2.32 -7.94 8.22
N GLY A 244 -2.74 -8.88 9.07
CA GLY A 244 -2.81 -8.67 10.53
C GLY A 244 -3.86 -7.63 10.90
N VAL A 245 -3.58 -6.82 11.92
CA VAL A 245 -4.54 -5.85 12.46
C VAL A 245 -4.99 -4.77 11.46
N VAL A 246 -4.18 -4.48 10.44
CA VAL A 246 -4.49 -3.50 9.38
C VAL A 246 -5.23 -4.09 8.18
N ALA A 247 -5.44 -5.41 8.12
CA ALA A 247 -6.13 -6.08 7.01
C ALA A 247 -7.50 -5.48 6.63
N PRO A 248 -8.34 -5.00 7.58
CA PRO A 248 -9.61 -4.36 7.23
C PRO A 248 -9.50 -3.14 6.29
N LEU A 249 -8.36 -2.44 6.28
CA LEU A 249 -8.14 -1.29 5.41
C LEU A 249 -8.08 -1.67 3.93
N LYS A 250 -7.80 -2.93 3.59
CA LYS A 250 -7.72 -3.37 2.19
C LYS A 250 -9.01 -3.05 1.41
N ARG A 251 -10.18 -3.16 2.08
CA ARG A 251 -11.48 -2.92 1.45
C ARG A 251 -11.63 -1.44 1.13
N ARG A 252 -11.07 -0.55 1.96
CA ARG A 252 -11.04 0.88 1.68
C ARG A 252 -10.17 1.18 0.48
N PHE A 253 -8.97 0.59 0.38
CA PHE A 253 -8.12 0.76 -0.80
C PHE A 253 -8.81 0.23 -2.07
N GLN A 254 -9.43 -0.94 -2.00
CA GLN A 254 -10.16 -1.52 -3.13
C GLN A 254 -11.32 -0.62 -3.58
N THR A 255 -12.15 -0.15 -2.65
CA THR A 255 -13.25 0.77 -2.95
C THR A 255 -12.74 2.08 -3.52
N TYR A 256 -11.72 2.68 -2.90
CA TYR A 256 -11.17 3.96 -3.35
C TYR A 256 -10.58 3.89 -4.77
N LEU A 257 -9.90 2.79 -5.12
CA LEU A 257 -9.41 2.56 -6.49
C LEU A 257 -10.55 2.24 -7.49
N ALA A 258 -11.65 1.64 -7.04
CA ALA A 258 -12.84 1.42 -7.87
C ALA A 258 -13.54 2.75 -8.19
N GLU A 259 -13.67 3.64 -7.21
CA GLU A 259 -14.22 5.00 -7.39
C GLU A 259 -13.41 5.81 -8.43
N TYR A 260 -12.08 5.68 -8.44
CA TYR A 260 -11.25 6.25 -9.51
C TYR A 260 -11.64 5.69 -10.88
N ALA A 261 -11.74 4.37 -11.01
CA ALA A 261 -12.09 3.71 -12.26
C ALA A 261 -13.50 4.09 -12.76
N ASP A 262 -14.46 4.26 -11.86
CA ASP A 262 -15.82 4.70 -12.17
C ASP A 262 -15.86 6.18 -12.59
N HIS A 263 -15.09 7.04 -11.92
CA HIS A 263 -14.89 8.43 -12.35
C HIS A 263 -14.32 8.49 -13.77
N CYS A 264 -13.33 7.67 -14.11
CA CYS A 264 -12.77 7.61 -15.47
C CYS A 264 -13.81 7.16 -16.49
N SER A 265 -14.53 6.08 -16.17
CA SER A 265 -15.51 5.45 -17.07
C SER A 265 -16.67 6.39 -17.37
N SER A 266 -17.17 7.14 -16.37
CA SER A 266 -18.22 8.15 -16.55
C SER A 266 -17.80 9.34 -17.44
N HIS A 267 -16.49 9.57 -17.62
CA HIS A 267 -15.93 10.60 -18.49
C HIS A 267 -15.37 10.03 -19.80
N GLY A 268 -15.69 8.78 -20.14
CA GLY A 268 -15.29 8.14 -21.40
C GLY A 268 -13.78 7.85 -21.51
N ARG A 269 -13.09 7.70 -20.37
CA ARG A 269 -11.65 7.46 -20.31
C ARG A 269 -11.35 6.00 -19.96
N ALA A 270 -10.18 5.55 -20.40
CA ALA A 270 -9.61 4.32 -19.89
C ALA A 270 -9.43 4.44 -18.36
N PRO A 271 -9.58 3.33 -17.63
CA PRO A 271 -9.50 3.32 -16.18
C PRO A 271 -8.06 3.53 -15.69
N PHE A 272 -7.91 4.46 -14.77
CA PHE A 272 -6.68 4.77 -14.05
C PHE A 272 -7.02 5.09 -12.60
N PRO A 273 -6.05 5.07 -11.65
CA PRO A 273 -4.63 4.76 -11.84
C PRO A 273 -4.36 3.28 -12.12
N LEU A 274 -3.29 2.99 -12.89
CA LEU A 274 -2.76 1.63 -12.98
C LEU A 274 -1.98 1.33 -11.72
N VAL A 275 -2.39 0.32 -10.94
CA VAL A 275 -1.73 -0.06 -9.69
C VAL A 275 -1.25 -1.50 -9.78
N VAL A 276 0.06 -1.70 -9.54
CA VAL A 276 0.69 -3.02 -9.57
C VAL A 276 1.54 -3.25 -8.32
N GLY A 277 1.47 -4.46 -7.77
CA GLY A 277 2.39 -4.94 -6.75
C GLY A 277 3.42 -5.88 -7.39
N VAL A 278 4.70 -5.74 -7.03
CA VAL A 278 5.77 -6.59 -7.55
C VAL A 278 6.38 -7.39 -6.40
N GLU A 279 6.24 -8.71 -6.42
CA GLU A 279 6.79 -9.58 -5.37
C GLU A 279 8.22 -9.99 -5.71
N LYS A 280 9.18 -9.63 -4.83
CA LYS A 280 10.60 -9.98 -4.96
C LYS A 280 11.01 -11.24 -4.20
N SER A 281 10.17 -11.68 -3.25
CA SER A 281 10.43 -12.85 -2.40
C SER A 281 9.13 -13.58 -2.04
N GLY A 282 9.28 -14.72 -1.36
CA GLY A 282 8.16 -15.51 -0.88
C GLY A 282 7.71 -16.61 -1.84
N ARG A 283 6.71 -17.38 -1.39
CA ARG A 283 6.33 -18.66 -2.01
C ARG A 283 5.99 -18.57 -3.50
N PHE A 284 5.31 -17.51 -3.95
CA PHE A 284 4.96 -17.38 -5.37
C PHE A 284 6.18 -17.10 -6.25
N VAL A 285 7.16 -16.36 -5.76
CA VAL A 285 8.42 -16.08 -6.47
C VAL A 285 9.27 -17.33 -6.57
N GLU A 286 9.44 -18.05 -5.46
CA GLU A 286 10.15 -19.34 -5.42
C GLU A 286 9.51 -20.34 -6.39
N HIS A 287 8.18 -20.44 -6.36
CA HIS A 287 7.44 -21.30 -7.25
C HIS A 287 7.60 -20.89 -8.71
N ALA A 288 7.48 -19.60 -9.04
CA ALA A 288 7.66 -19.09 -10.40
C ALA A 288 9.05 -19.45 -10.95
N GLN A 289 10.09 -19.40 -10.11
CA GLN A 289 11.43 -19.84 -10.49
C GLN A 289 11.49 -21.34 -10.80
N LEU A 290 10.82 -22.18 -9.99
CA LEU A 290 10.77 -23.63 -10.22
C LEU A 290 10.05 -23.97 -11.54
N ILE A 291 8.93 -23.32 -11.82
CA ILE A 291 8.10 -23.64 -12.99
C ILE A 291 8.42 -22.83 -14.24
N LYS A 292 9.42 -21.92 -14.22
CA LYS A 292 9.66 -20.99 -15.34
C LYS A 292 9.82 -21.69 -16.68
N HIS A 293 10.41 -22.89 -16.70
CA HIS A 293 10.61 -23.71 -17.90
C HIS A 293 9.28 -24.20 -18.54
N LEU A 294 8.18 -24.17 -17.79
CA LEU A 294 6.83 -24.54 -18.25
C LEU A 294 6.03 -23.34 -18.80
N ILE A 295 6.50 -22.11 -18.55
CA ILE A 295 5.90 -20.87 -19.06
C ILE A 295 6.76 -20.44 -20.24
N PRO A 296 6.24 -20.30 -21.47
CA PRO A 296 7.05 -19.80 -22.58
C PRO A 296 7.49 -18.34 -22.35
N GLU A 297 8.60 -17.93 -22.96
CA GLU A 297 9.12 -16.57 -22.85
C GLU A 297 8.15 -15.56 -23.50
N GLY A 298 8.01 -14.39 -22.89
CA GLY A 298 7.05 -13.38 -23.32
C GLY A 298 5.59 -13.73 -23.02
N GLN A 299 5.32 -14.74 -22.19
CA GLN A 299 3.94 -15.11 -21.83
C GLN A 299 3.61 -14.80 -20.37
N VAL A 300 2.35 -14.49 -20.14
CA VAL A 300 1.73 -14.30 -18.83
C VAL A 300 0.95 -15.54 -18.46
N MET A 301 1.28 -16.14 -17.33
CA MET A 301 0.52 -17.22 -16.72
C MET A 301 -0.44 -16.64 -15.67
N MET A 302 -1.74 -16.73 -15.95
CA MET A 302 -2.78 -16.31 -15.01
C MET A 302 -2.97 -17.36 -13.92
N LEU A 303 -3.02 -16.91 -12.66
CA LEU A 303 -3.25 -17.81 -11.54
C LEU A 303 -4.75 -17.90 -11.24
N SER A 304 -5.32 -19.09 -11.45
CA SER A 304 -6.70 -19.37 -11.05
C SER A 304 -6.83 -19.41 -9.53
N ARG A 305 -8.05 -19.22 -9.02
CA ARG A 305 -8.35 -19.34 -7.58
C ARG A 305 -7.91 -20.70 -7.05
N GLU A 306 -8.25 -21.76 -7.78
CA GLU A 306 -7.86 -23.13 -7.46
C GLU A 306 -6.32 -23.29 -7.40
N TYR A 307 -5.61 -22.69 -8.36
CA TYR A 307 -4.14 -22.73 -8.40
C TYR A 307 -3.52 -22.07 -7.16
N ILE A 308 -4.00 -20.88 -6.83
CA ILE A 308 -3.57 -20.14 -5.64
C ILE A 308 -3.89 -20.92 -4.37
N ASN A 309 -5.09 -21.49 -4.26
CA ASN A 309 -5.50 -22.29 -3.09
C ASN A 309 -4.63 -23.53 -2.91
N ARG A 310 -4.33 -24.24 -4.01
CA ARG A 310 -3.41 -25.39 -3.99
C ARG A 310 -2.01 -25.00 -3.52
N MET A 311 -1.46 -23.89 -4.03
CA MET A 311 -0.17 -23.37 -3.56
C MET A 311 -0.21 -22.93 -2.10
N THR A 312 -1.35 -22.42 -1.65
CA THR A 312 -1.54 -21.89 -0.30
C THR A 312 -1.93 -22.93 0.75
N GLY A 313 -2.19 -24.18 0.34
CA GLY A 313 -2.70 -25.23 1.21
C GLY A 313 -4.15 -25.00 1.66
N ARG A 314 -4.91 -24.17 0.92
CA ARG A 314 -6.32 -23.87 1.19
C ARG A 314 -7.25 -24.76 0.33
N PRO A 315 -8.50 -25.00 0.78
CA PRO A 315 -9.49 -25.71 -0.03
C PRO A 315 -9.72 -25.04 -1.41
N PRO A 316 -9.97 -25.80 -2.49
CA PRO A 316 -10.17 -25.27 -3.84
C PRO A 316 -11.19 -24.13 -3.94
N GLU A 317 -12.27 -24.23 -3.18
CA GLU A 317 -13.40 -23.29 -3.12
C GLU A 317 -13.14 -22.05 -2.27
N HIS A 318 -12.02 -21.99 -1.53
CA HIS A 318 -11.71 -20.85 -0.67
C HIS A 318 -11.67 -19.55 -1.51
N PRO A 319 -12.45 -18.52 -1.16
CA PRO A 319 -12.44 -17.27 -1.91
C PRO A 319 -11.05 -16.61 -1.83
N TYR A 320 -10.50 -16.18 -2.97
CA TYR A 320 -9.17 -15.56 -3.01
C TYR A 320 -9.26 -14.13 -2.45
N GLY A 321 -8.28 -13.74 -1.64
CA GLY A 321 -8.12 -12.36 -1.23
C GLY A 321 -9.17 -11.84 -0.24
N THR A 322 -10.15 -12.63 0.21
CA THR A 322 -11.28 -12.20 1.06
C THR A 322 -10.87 -11.31 2.22
N ASP A 323 -9.77 -11.63 2.88
CA ASP A 323 -9.33 -10.94 4.10
C ASP A 323 -8.03 -10.15 3.95
N GLU A 324 -7.25 -10.36 2.89
CA GLU A 324 -5.85 -9.88 2.86
C GLU A 324 -5.43 -9.16 1.58
N PHE A 325 -5.97 -9.55 0.41
CA PHE A 325 -5.52 -9.02 -0.88
C PHE A 325 -6.62 -8.19 -1.56
N TYR A 326 -6.21 -7.18 -2.31
CA TYR A 326 -7.06 -6.37 -3.19
C TYR A 326 -6.52 -6.32 -4.63
N GLY A 327 -5.50 -7.13 -4.94
CA GLY A 327 -5.04 -7.39 -6.28
C GLY A 327 -4.80 -8.88 -6.54
N ARG A 328 -4.73 -9.24 -7.81
CA ARG A 328 -4.64 -10.63 -8.27
C ARG A 328 -3.28 -10.91 -8.87
N ARG A 329 -2.64 -11.98 -8.37
CA ARG A 329 -1.33 -12.44 -8.80
C ARG A 329 -1.37 -13.10 -10.17
N PHE A 330 -0.35 -12.82 -10.97
CA PHE A 330 0.01 -13.54 -12.19
C PHE A 330 1.54 -13.67 -12.28
N ILE A 331 2.00 -14.59 -13.13
CA ILE A 331 3.43 -14.78 -13.39
C ILE A 331 3.70 -14.35 -14.82
N TYR A 332 4.64 -13.43 -15.03
CA TYR A 332 5.12 -13.07 -16.37
C TYR A 332 6.51 -13.64 -16.57
N ARG A 333 6.72 -14.45 -17.62
CA ARG A 333 8.08 -14.81 -18.04
C ARG A 333 8.55 -13.78 -19.06
N THR A 334 9.55 -12.99 -18.66
CA THR A 334 10.17 -11.98 -19.51
C THR A 334 10.72 -12.58 -20.80
N THR A 335 10.93 -11.74 -21.81
CA THR A 335 11.58 -12.12 -23.08
C THR A 335 13.04 -12.56 -22.89
N THR A 336 13.65 -12.26 -21.74
CA THR A 336 14.99 -12.74 -21.35
C THR A 336 14.94 -14.00 -20.47
N GLY A 337 13.75 -14.57 -20.26
CA GLY A 337 13.55 -15.86 -19.60
C GLY A 337 13.40 -15.81 -18.07
N SER A 338 13.53 -14.64 -17.45
CA SER A 338 13.32 -14.46 -16.01
C SER A 338 11.84 -14.37 -15.66
N PRO A 339 11.34 -15.08 -14.63
CA PRO A 339 9.96 -14.94 -14.18
C PRO A 339 9.79 -13.76 -13.21
N LEU A 340 8.69 -13.04 -13.35
CA LEU A 340 8.24 -11.98 -12.45
C LEU A 340 6.88 -12.36 -11.86
N VAL A 341 6.70 -12.11 -10.57
CA VAL A 341 5.40 -12.25 -9.90
C VAL A 341 4.83 -10.87 -9.67
N VAL A 342 3.66 -10.63 -10.25
CA VAL A 342 3.01 -9.32 -10.26
C VAL A 342 1.58 -9.48 -9.80
N ALA A 343 1.08 -8.53 -9.03
CA ALA A 343 -0.32 -8.41 -8.67
C ALA A 343 -0.93 -7.17 -9.34
N GLY A 344 -1.94 -7.34 -10.19
CA GLY A 344 -2.70 -6.23 -10.77
C GLY A 344 -4.00 -5.97 -10.00
N GLN A 345 -4.55 -4.77 -10.10
CA GLN A 345 -5.86 -4.45 -9.54
C GLN A 345 -6.95 -5.33 -10.18
N ASP A 346 -7.78 -5.96 -9.35
CA ASP A 346 -8.94 -6.75 -9.78
C ASP A 346 -10.18 -5.86 -9.60
N VAL A 347 -10.69 -5.28 -10.69
CA VAL A 347 -11.85 -4.34 -10.65
C VAL A 347 -13.19 -5.08 -10.64
N ASP A 348 -13.18 -6.39 -10.91
CA ASP A 348 -14.38 -7.19 -11.01
C ASP A 348 -14.12 -8.57 -10.41
N ASP A 349 -14.95 -9.02 -9.48
CA ASP A 349 -14.95 -10.43 -9.00
C ASP A 349 -15.45 -11.41 -10.09
N ARG A 350 -15.27 -11.04 -11.38
CA ARG A 350 -15.61 -11.79 -12.57
C ARG A 350 -14.36 -12.47 -13.14
N PRO A 351 -14.49 -13.68 -13.71
CA PRO A 351 -13.39 -14.28 -14.43
C PRO A 351 -13.15 -13.49 -15.73
N VAL A 352 -11.88 -13.12 -15.94
CA VAL A 352 -11.28 -12.62 -17.19
C VAL A 352 -11.42 -11.11 -17.45
N GLY A 353 -10.26 -10.45 -17.48
CA GLY A 353 -10.06 -9.08 -17.99
C GLY A 353 -9.17 -8.25 -17.08
N LEU A 354 -7.86 -8.55 -17.02
CA LEU A 354 -6.92 -7.51 -16.61
C LEU A 354 -7.08 -6.35 -17.60
N ARG A 355 -7.31 -5.16 -17.07
CA ARG A 355 -7.16 -3.89 -17.78
C ARG A 355 -5.69 -3.59 -17.99
#